data_AF-A0A0F8ZZB1-F1
#
_entry.id   AF-A0A0F8ZZB1-F1
#
_cell.length_a   1.000
_cell.length_b   1.000
_cell.length_c   1.000
_cell.angle_alpha   90.00
_cell.angle_beta   90.00
_cell.angle_gamma   90.00
#
_symmetry.space_group_name_H-M   'P 1'
#
loop_
_entity.id
_entity.type
_entity.pdbx_description
1 polymer ?
#
loop_
_entity_poly.entity_id
_entity_poly.type
_entity_poly.pdbx_seq_one_letter_code
_entity_poly.pdbx_strand_id
1 'polypeptide(L)'
;MSSDTDSPFDDDKGTSLLEGIAKELSGVDVDDIAGMIRRIAEVDDELSSRGVDPLVKEKEELRKALKKYMLKHEIDTSFDETSGWEAVMTPRSHDVWDMDAFSSLLSATQKKRYIRRMIDETAAKEGIANGDLSRAQLEAKGAVHKEAGQKALYVRERKKGK
;
A
#
# COMPACT_ATOMS: atom_id res chain seq x y z
N MET A 1 3.76 42.91 11.91
CA MET A 1 4.23 42.30 10.66
C MET A 1 3.98 40.81 10.81
N SER A 2 2.80 40.35 10.35
CA SER A 2 2.43 38.94 10.34
C SER A 2 2.43 38.51 8.89
N SER A 3 3.43 37.72 8.50
CA SER A 3 3.49 37.11 7.17
C SER A 3 2.76 35.78 7.23
N ASP A 4 1.48 35.81 6.90
CA ASP A 4 0.73 34.63 6.48
C ASP A 4 1.42 34.05 5.25
N THR A 5 2.05 32.90 5.43
CA THR A 5 2.57 32.10 4.33
C THR A 5 1.51 31.04 4.03
N ASP A 6 0.45 31.45 3.35
CA ASP A 6 -0.46 30.53 2.68
C ASP A 6 0.34 29.82 1.58
N SER A 7 0.64 28.54 1.83
CA SER A 7 1.28 27.67 0.85
C SER A 7 0.23 27.27 -0.21
N PRO A 8 0.38 27.66 -1.48
CA PRO A 8 -0.65 27.47 -2.51
C PRO A 8 -0.72 26.02 -3.05
N PHE A 9 -0.15 25.06 -2.32
CA PHE A 9 -0.07 23.65 -2.67
C PHE A 9 -0.65 22.70 -1.61
N ASP A 10 -1.43 23.22 -0.64
CA ASP A 10 -2.31 22.37 0.17
C ASP A 10 -3.50 21.91 -0.69
N ASP A 11 -3.25 20.89 -1.52
CA ASP A 11 -4.21 20.19 -2.35
C ASP A 11 -5.16 19.33 -1.48
N ASP A 12 -5.97 19.99 -0.65
CA ASP A 12 -7.16 19.38 -0.03
C ASP A 12 -8.35 19.36 -1.02
N LYS A 13 -8.13 19.68 -2.31
CA LYS A 13 -9.16 19.59 -3.37
C LYS A 13 -9.27 18.19 -3.98
N GLY A 14 -8.21 17.39 -3.89
CA GLY A 14 -8.26 15.97 -4.29
C GLY A 14 -9.01 15.10 -3.28
N THR A 15 -9.32 15.63 -2.09
CA THR A 15 -10.06 14.92 -1.05
C THR A 15 -11.56 14.93 -1.32
N SER A 16 -12.15 16.12 -1.52
CA SER A 16 -13.57 16.26 -1.85
C SER A 16 -13.99 15.58 -3.16
N LEU A 17 -13.11 15.52 -4.16
CA LEU A 17 -13.42 14.88 -5.45
C LEU A 17 -13.56 13.35 -5.31
N LEU A 18 -12.61 12.70 -4.64
CA LEU A 18 -12.65 11.24 -4.42
C LEU A 18 -13.79 10.86 -3.48
N GLU A 19 -14.04 11.70 -2.47
CA GLU A 19 -15.14 11.54 -1.53
C GLU A 19 -16.51 11.65 -2.21
N GLY A 20 -16.66 12.64 -3.10
CA GLY A 20 -17.85 12.79 -3.93
C GLY A 20 -18.08 11.62 -4.88
N ILE A 21 -17.02 11.14 -5.55
CA ILE A 21 -17.11 10.00 -6.48
C ILE A 21 -17.45 8.71 -5.74
N ALA A 22 -16.83 8.45 -4.58
CA ALA A 22 -17.13 7.26 -3.78
C ALA A 22 -18.60 7.26 -3.34
N LYS A 23 -19.11 8.39 -2.85
CA LYS A 23 -20.52 8.54 -2.47
C LYS A 23 -21.47 8.41 -3.67
N GLU A 24 -21.13 9.00 -4.81
CA GLU A 24 -21.96 8.92 -6.03
C GLU A 24 -22.05 7.50 -6.59
N LEU A 25 -20.95 6.75 -6.57
CA LEU A 25 -20.90 5.38 -7.11
C LEU A 25 -21.53 4.36 -6.16
N SER A 26 -21.32 4.51 -4.85
CA SER A 26 -21.71 3.50 -3.86
C SER A 26 -22.98 3.84 -3.08
N GLY A 27 -23.36 5.12 -3.04
CA GLY A 27 -24.41 5.63 -2.15
C GLY A 27 -24.00 5.68 -0.66
N VAL A 28 -22.76 5.36 -0.31
CA VAL A 28 -22.26 5.32 1.06
C VAL A 28 -21.56 6.64 1.42
N ASP A 29 -21.84 7.14 2.62
CA ASP A 29 -21.16 8.32 3.15
C ASP A 29 -19.72 8.00 3.59
N VAL A 30 -18.80 8.95 3.37
CA VAL A 30 -17.35 8.75 3.58
C VAL A 30 -16.98 8.65 5.06
N ASP A 31 -17.78 9.20 5.95
CA ASP A 31 -17.64 9.06 7.39
C ASP A 31 -18.22 7.74 7.93
N ASP A 32 -18.96 6.97 7.12
CA ASP A 32 -19.45 5.64 7.48
C ASP A 32 -18.45 4.53 7.09
N ILE A 33 -17.43 4.34 7.94
CA ILE A 33 -16.45 3.26 7.76
C ILE A 33 -17.12 1.89 7.66
N ALA A 34 -18.13 1.59 8.48
CA ALA A 34 -18.78 0.29 8.50
C ALA A 34 -19.56 0.06 7.19
N GLY A 35 -20.27 1.08 6.71
CA GLY A 35 -20.93 1.08 5.41
C GLY A 35 -19.94 0.86 4.26
N MET A 36 -18.79 1.54 4.28
CA MET A 36 -17.76 1.36 3.24
C MET A 36 -17.18 -0.06 3.24
N ILE A 37 -16.88 -0.62 4.42
CA ILE A 37 -16.42 -2.01 4.55
C ILE A 37 -17.46 -2.98 3.99
N ARG A 38 -18.73 -2.80 4.36
CA ARG A 38 -19.83 -3.64 3.91
C ARG A 38 -20.01 -3.59 2.40
N ARG A 39 -20.02 -2.39 1.81
CA ARG A 39 -20.20 -2.26 0.36
C ARG A 39 -19.03 -2.85 -0.42
N ILE A 40 -17.80 -2.72 0.09
CA ILE A 40 -16.64 -3.41 -0.52
C ILE A 40 -16.84 -4.93 -0.51
N ALA A 41 -17.36 -5.50 0.58
CA ALA A 41 -17.65 -6.94 0.68
C ALA A 41 -18.73 -7.37 -0.33
N GLU A 42 -19.84 -6.63 -0.42
CA GLU A 42 -20.91 -6.88 -1.39
C GLU A 42 -20.39 -6.83 -2.83
N VAL A 43 -19.56 -5.83 -3.16
CA VAL A 43 -18.96 -5.71 -4.49
C VAL A 43 -18.01 -6.88 -4.79
N ASP A 44 -17.29 -7.40 -3.78
CA ASP A 44 -16.44 -8.59 -3.96
C ASP A 44 -17.26 -9.85 -4.27
N ASP A 45 -18.39 -10.04 -3.58
CA ASP A 45 -19.33 -11.13 -3.86
C ASP A 45 -19.93 -10.97 -5.27
N GLU A 46 -20.36 -9.77 -5.65
CA GLU A 46 -20.92 -9.49 -6.98
C GLU A 46 -19.90 -9.71 -8.11
N LEU A 47 -18.65 -9.25 -7.94
CA LEU A 47 -17.57 -9.43 -8.92
C LEU A 47 -17.23 -10.91 -9.12
N SER A 48 -17.20 -11.70 -8.04
CA SER A 48 -16.96 -13.14 -8.11
C SER A 48 -18.01 -13.88 -8.93
N SER A 49 -19.24 -13.33 -9.00
CA SER A 49 -20.37 -13.95 -9.68
C SER A 49 -20.55 -13.53 -11.15
N ARG A 50 -20.19 -12.29 -11.51
CA ARG A 50 -20.57 -11.71 -12.82
C ARG A 50 -19.47 -10.95 -13.56
N GLY A 51 -18.34 -10.62 -12.91
CA GLY A 51 -17.18 -9.97 -13.56
C GLY A 51 -17.51 -8.69 -14.33
N VAL A 52 -18.03 -7.67 -13.63
CA VAL A 52 -18.56 -6.44 -14.25
C VAL A 52 -17.62 -5.24 -13.99
N ASP A 53 -17.08 -4.62 -15.05
CA ASP A 53 -16.10 -3.51 -14.98
C ASP A 53 -16.51 -2.31 -14.09
N PRO A 54 -17.77 -1.82 -14.13
CA PRO A 54 -18.23 -0.76 -13.22
C PRO A 54 -18.00 -1.04 -11.72
N LEU A 55 -18.17 -2.29 -11.30
CA LEU A 55 -18.00 -2.70 -9.91
C LEU A 55 -16.52 -2.66 -9.48
N VAL A 56 -15.59 -2.91 -10.40
CA VAL A 56 -14.15 -2.76 -10.13
C VAL A 56 -13.83 -1.32 -9.79
N LYS A 57 -14.36 -0.36 -10.57
CA LYS A 57 -14.15 1.06 -10.34
C LYS A 57 -14.77 1.52 -9.01
N GLU A 58 -16.01 1.12 -8.72
CA GLU A 58 -16.66 1.42 -7.44
C GLU A 58 -15.82 0.93 -6.25
N LYS A 59 -15.35 -0.34 -6.32
CA LYS A 59 -14.50 -0.93 -5.29
C LYS A 59 -13.19 -0.15 -5.09
N GLU A 60 -12.54 0.26 -6.17
CA GLU A 60 -11.30 1.02 -6.09
C GLU A 60 -11.50 2.37 -5.41
N GLU A 61 -12.57 3.10 -5.75
CA GLU A 61 -12.87 4.40 -5.14
C GLU A 61 -13.27 4.27 -3.66
N LEU A 62 -14.09 3.27 -3.31
CA LEU A 62 -14.40 2.94 -1.92
C LEU A 62 -13.13 2.61 -1.11
N ARG A 63 -12.21 1.81 -1.67
CA ARG A 63 -10.94 1.49 -1.00
C ARG A 63 -10.04 2.72 -0.83
N LYS A 64 -10.01 3.63 -1.81
CA LYS A 64 -9.24 4.88 -1.71
C LYS A 64 -9.83 5.78 -0.60
N ALA A 65 -11.14 5.96 -0.59
CA ALA A 65 -11.85 6.75 0.42
C ALA A 65 -11.63 6.17 1.83
N LEU A 66 -11.86 4.87 2.00
CA LEU A 66 -11.64 4.17 3.27
C LEU A 66 -10.19 4.27 3.75
N LYS A 67 -9.21 4.02 2.87
CA LYS A 67 -7.78 4.12 3.21
C LYS A 67 -7.43 5.54 3.67
N LYS A 68 -7.93 6.55 2.97
CA LYS A 68 -7.68 7.96 3.26
C LYS A 68 -8.27 8.34 4.61
N TYR A 69 -9.52 7.98 4.87
CA TYR A 69 -10.19 8.24 6.13
C TYR A 69 -9.41 7.59 7.29
N MET A 70 -9.07 6.30 7.17
CA MET A 70 -8.31 5.59 8.20
C MET A 70 -6.93 6.22 8.46
N LEU A 71 -6.23 6.68 7.41
CA LEU A 71 -4.95 7.38 7.57
C LEU A 71 -5.11 8.74 8.28
N LYS A 72 -6.12 9.53 7.91
CA LYS A 72 -6.40 10.85 8.48
C LYS A 72 -6.73 10.78 9.97
N HIS A 73 -7.41 9.71 10.38
CA HIS A 73 -7.86 9.50 11.77
C HIS A 73 -6.97 8.52 12.56
N GLU A 74 -5.81 8.12 12.02
CA GLU A 74 -4.87 7.19 12.65
C GLU A 74 -5.50 5.84 13.07
N ILE A 75 -6.49 5.37 12.31
CA ILE A 75 -7.20 4.11 12.57
C ILE A 75 -6.43 2.96 11.91
N ASP A 76 -5.89 2.06 12.71
CA ASP A 76 -5.18 0.89 12.19
C ASP A 76 -6.10 -0.30 11.85
N THR A 77 -7.26 -0.40 12.50
CA THR A 77 -8.23 -1.47 12.26
C THR A 77 -9.65 -0.97 12.51
N SER A 78 -10.59 -1.34 11.63
CA SER A 78 -12.02 -1.11 11.80
C SER A 78 -12.83 -2.32 11.34
N PHE A 79 -14.04 -2.47 11.87
CA PHE A 79 -14.86 -3.67 11.74
C PHE A 79 -16.31 -3.29 11.42
N ASP A 80 -16.92 -4.04 10.51
CA ASP A 80 -18.37 -4.03 10.33
C ASP A 80 -18.98 -5.27 11.00
N GLU A 81 -19.74 -5.05 12.08
CA GLU A 81 -20.39 -6.12 12.84
C GLU A 81 -21.43 -6.90 12.03
N THR A 82 -21.97 -6.29 10.98
CA THR A 82 -23.07 -6.85 10.19
C THR A 82 -22.56 -7.84 9.14
N SER A 83 -21.55 -7.45 8.35
CA SER A 83 -20.96 -8.32 7.33
C SER A 83 -19.94 -9.31 7.89
N GLY A 84 -19.34 -9.02 9.05
CA GLY A 84 -18.24 -9.82 9.58
C GLY A 84 -16.89 -9.56 8.89
N TRP A 85 -16.78 -8.45 8.15
CA TRP A 85 -15.56 -8.03 7.48
C TRP A 85 -14.80 -6.99 8.30
N GLU A 86 -13.48 -6.95 8.10
CA GLU A 86 -12.57 -6.00 8.73
C GLU A 86 -11.73 -5.25 7.69
N ALA A 87 -11.43 -4.00 8.01
CA ALA A 87 -10.44 -3.18 7.34
C ALA A 87 -9.20 -3.05 8.23
N VAL A 88 -8.02 -3.41 7.71
CA VAL A 88 -6.75 -3.40 8.45
C VAL A 88 -5.70 -2.63 7.66
N MET A 89 -5.09 -1.64 8.31
CA MET A 89 -3.93 -0.91 7.81
C MET A 89 -2.65 -1.65 8.21
N THR A 90 -2.02 -2.32 7.26
CA THR A 90 -0.76 -3.05 7.51
C THR A 90 0.43 -2.19 7.10
N PRO A 91 1.44 -2.01 7.96
CA PRO A 91 2.70 -1.38 7.58
C PRO A 91 3.33 -2.12 6.40
N ARG A 92 3.77 -1.38 5.39
CA ARG A 92 4.62 -1.93 4.34
C ARG A 92 6.03 -1.47 4.55
N SER A 93 6.97 -2.30 4.12
CA SER A 93 8.35 -1.89 3.92
C SER A 93 8.79 -2.38 2.55
N HIS A 94 9.72 -1.66 1.97
CA HIS A 94 10.37 -2.07 0.73
C HIS A 94 11.88 -1.89 0.89
N ASP A 95 12.63 -2.64 0.10
CA ASP A 95 14.07 -2.54 0.09
C ASP A 95 14.46 -1.39 -0.83
N VAL A 96 15.30 -0.50 -0.32
CA VAL A 96 15.96 0.55 -1.10
C VAL A 96 17.40 0.14 -1.27
N TRP A 97 17.86 0.15 -2.53
CA TRP A 97 19.17 -0.32 -2.92
C TRP A 97 20.05 0.84 -3.36
N ASP A 98 21.25 0.91 -2.80
CA ASP A 98 22.28 1.86 -3.23
C ASP A 98 23.19 1.17 -4.25
N MET A 99 23.15 1.66 -5.50
CA MET A 99 23.91 1.08 -6.62
C MET A 99 25.41 1.10 -6.40
N ASP A 100 25.95 2.19 -5.86
CA ASP A 100 27.39 2.38 -5.75
C ASP A 100 27.96 1.52 -4.61
N ALA A 101 27.29 1.55 -3.45
CA ALA A 101 27.61 0.69 -2.32
C ALA A 101 27.44 -0.78 -2.69
N PHE A 102 26.33 -1.16 -3.34
CA PHE A 102 26.11 -2.54 -3.79
C PHE A 102 27.20 -3.00 -4.77
N SER A 103 27.49 -2.19 -5.81
CA SER A 103 28.54 -2.51 -6.79
C SER A 103 29.91 -2.64 -6.13
N SER A 104 30.25 -1.84 -5.12
CA SER A 104 31.56 -1.92 -4.45
C SER A 104 31.80 -3.25 -3.73
N LEU A 105 30.74 -3.93 -3.30
CA LEU A 105 30.80 -5.17 -2.53
C LEU A 105 30.83 -6.43 -3.39
N LEU A 106 30.53 -6.31 -4.69
CA LEU A 106 30.43 -7.44 -5.60
C LEU A 106 31.73 -7.68 -6.37
N SER A 107 32.08 -8.95 -6.53
CA SER A 107 33.08 -9.39 -7.52
C SER A 107 32.60 -9.12 -8.95
N ALA A 108 33.52 -9.06 -9.91
CA ALA A 108 33.18 -8.85 -11.33
C ALA A 108 32.15 -9.88 -11.87
N THR A 109 32.21 -11.12 -11.40
CA THR A 109 31.25 -12.18 -11.75
C THR A 109 29.88 -11.92 -11.14
N GLN A 110 29.81 -11.53 -9.86
CA GLN A 110 28.56 -11.18 -9.19
C GLN A 110 27.91 -9.94 -9.80
N LYS A 111 28.71 -8.93 -10.20
CA LYS A 111 28.19 -7.76 -10.93
C LYS A 111 27.47 -8.17 -12.19
N LYS A 112 28.04 -9.06 -13.01
CA LYS A 112 27.36 -9.55 -14.23
C LYS A 112 26.03 -10.27 -13.95
N ARG A 113 25.87 -10.88 -12.77
CA ARG A 113 24.64 -11.57 -12.37
C ARG A 113 23.56 -10.62 -11.85
N TYR A 114 23.95 -9.67 -11.00
CA TYR A 114 23.00 -8.83 -10.25
C TYR A 114 22.90 -7.39 -10.73
N ILE A 115 23.81 -6.97 -11.60
CA ILE A 115 23.86 -5.61 -12.13
C ILE A 115 23.83 -5.69 -13.65
N ARG A 116 22.74 -5.16 -14.24
CA ARG A 116 22.64 -4.92 -15.68
C ARG A 116 22.86 -3.43 -15.93
N ARG A 117 21.80 -2.69 -16.25
CA ARG A 117 21.78 -1.21 -16.23
C ARG A 117 21.46 -0.65 -14.84
N MET A 118 20.75 -1.44 -14.06
CA MET A 118 20.36 -1.20 -12.67
C MET A 118 20.53 -2.51 -11.89
N ILE A 119 20.37 -2.43 -10.57
CA ILE A 119 20.31 -3.61 -9.71
C ILE A 119 19.09 -4.45 -10.13
N ASP A 120 19.32 -5.72 -10.43
CA ASP A 120 18.28 -6.71 -10.61
C ASP A 120 17.87 -7.22 -9.22
N GLU A 121 16.88 -6.56 -8.61
CA GLU A 121 16.46 -6.87 -7.24
C GLU A 121 15.97 -8.31 -7.07
N THR A 122 15.33 -8.87 -8.09
CA THR A 122 14.86 -10.25 -8.05
C THR A 122 16.04 -11.19 -7.96
N ALA A 123 17.02 -11.03 -8.86
CA ALA A 123 18.23 -11.83 -8.83
C ALA A 123 19.03 -11.61 -7.53
N ALA A 124 19.10 -10.38 -7.01
CA ALA A 124 19.78 -10.09 -5.76
C ALA A 124 19.10 -10.76 -4.55
N LYS A 125 17.76 -10.75 -4.49
CA LYS A 125 16.98 -11.44 -3.44
C LYS A 125 17.16 -12.96 -3.51
N GLU A 126 17.17 -13.53 -4.71
CA GLU A 126 17.50 -14.95 -4.91
C GLU A 126 18.95 -15.27 -4.51
N GLY A 127 19.90 -14.39 -4.84
CA GLY A 127 21.30 -14.50 -4.44
C GLY A 127 21.47 -14.48 -2.92
N ILE A 128 20.67 -13.66 -2.21
CA ILE A 128 20.59 -13.66 -0.74
C ILE A 128 20.02 -14.99 -0.22
N ALA A 129 18.90 -15.44 -0.79
CA ALA A 129 18.23 -16.66 -0.34
C ALA A 129 19.12 -17.91 -0.49
N ASN A 130 19.94 -17.95 -1.54
CA ASN A 130 20.84 -19.06 -1.85
C ASN A 130 22.24 -18.89 -1.23
N GLY A 131 22.49 -17.79 -0.50
CA GLY A 131 23.75 -17.54 0.19
C GLY A 131 24.92 -17.02 -0.67
N ASP A 132 24.69 -16.68 -1.95
CA ASP A 132 25.71 -16.03 -2.81
C ASP A 132 25.96 -14.57 -2.40
N LEU A 133 24.97 -13.94 -1.76
CA LEU A 133 25.03 -12.62 -1.16
C LEU A 133 24.66 -12.70 0.32
N SER A 134 25.34 -11.93 1.18
CA SER A 134 24.96 -11.81 2.58
C SER A 134 24.14 -10.56 2.82
N ARG A 135 22.85 -10.74 3.14
CA ARG A 135 21.94 -9.64 3.52
C ARG A 135 22.54 -8.74 4.60
N ALA A 136 23.08 -9.34 5.66
CA ALA A 136 23.68 -8.61 6.77
C ALA A 136 24.88 -7.76 6.35
N GLN A 137 25.71 -8.25 5.44
CA GLN A 137 26.84 -7.47 4.91
C GLN A 137 26.37 -6.31 4.03
N LEU A 138 25.35 -6.55 3.19
CA LEU A 138 24.77 -5.50 2.35
C LEU A 138 24.15 -4.40 3.21
N GLU A 139 23.40 -4.76 4.25
CA GLU A 139 22.79 -3.80 5.19
C GLU A 139 23.85 -3.03 5.99
N ALA A 140 24.85 -3.73 6.54
CA ALA A 140 25.93 -3.11 7.32
C ALA A 140 26.78 -2.12 6.50
N LYS A 141 26.78 -2.24 5.18
CA LYS A 141 27.51 -1.37 4.25
C LYS A 141 26.62 -0.36 3.54
N GLY A 142 25.33 -0.29 3.90
CA GLY A 142 24.38 0.64 3.31
C GLY A 142 23.95 0.31 1.88
N ALA A 143 24.30 -0.87 1.36
CA ALA A 143 23.94 -1.29 0.01
C ALA A 143 22.45 -1.64 -0.13
N VAL A 144 21.81 -2.04 0.96
CA VAL A 144 20.36 -2.23 1.05
C VAL A 144 19.86 -1.81 2.42
N HIS A 145 18.71 -1.17 2.49
CA HIS A 145 18.01 -0.93 3.74
C HIS A 145 16.50 -1.00 3.53
N LYS A 146 15.75 -1.21 4.61
CA LYS A 146 14.29 -1.18 4.57
C LYS A 146 13.79 0.23 4.82
N GLU A 147 13.03 0.75 3.87
CA GLU A 147 12.29 1.99 4.07
C GLU A 147 10.82 1.68 4.34
N ALA A 148 10.24 2.40 5.31
CA ALA A 148 8.82 2.31 5.59
C ALA A 148 8.03 2.82 4.39
N GLY A 149 7.24 1.93 3.80
CA GLY A 149 6.30 2.30 2.74
C GLY A 149 5.00 2.82 3.34
N GLN A 150 4.15 3.39 2.49
CA GLN A 150 2.79 3.72 2.89
C GLN A 150 2.06 2.48 3.41
N LYS A 151 1.36 2.62 4.53
CA LYS A 151 0.48 1.57 5.05
C LYS A 151 -0.50 1.14 3.95
N ALA A 152 -0.74 -0.16 3.85
CA ALA A 152 -1.69 -0.71 2.90
C ALA A 152 -2.96 -1.14 3.57
N LEU A 153 -4.09 -0.81 2.94
CA LEU A 153 -5.40 -1.22 3.36
C LEU A 153 -5.71 -2.63 2.84
N TYR A 154 -6.07 -3.52 3.75
CA TYR A 154 -6.66 -4.82 3.45
C TYR A 154 -8.09 -4.83 3.98
N VAL A 155 -9.05 -5.17 3.12
CA VAL A 155 -10.45 -5.41 3.49
C VAL A 155 -10.70 -6.89 3.27
N ARG A 156 -11.10 -7.62 4.32
CA ARG A 156 -11.18 -9.09 4.31
C ARG A 156 -12.21 -9.59 5.31
N GLU A 157 -12.71 -10.80 5.11
CA GLU A 157 -13.45 -11.51 6.14
C GLU A 157 -12.61 -11.67 7.41
N ARG A 158 -13.24 -11.42 8.55
CA ARG A 158 -12.63 -11.68 9.84
C ARG A 158 -12.47 -13.19 10.01
N LYS A 159 -11.23 -13.65 10.16
CA LYS A 159 -11.00 -15.01 10.64
C LYS A 159 -11.55 -15.09 12.07
N LYS A 160 -12.65 -15.82 12.28
CA LYS A 160 -13.07 -16.23 13.63
C LYS A 160 -11.85 -16.91 14.26
N GLY A 161 -11.35 -16.32 15.34
CA GLY A 161 -10.17 -16.83 16.04
C GLY A 161 -10.35 -18.30 16.37
N LYS A 162 -9.27 -19.07 16.17
CA LYS A 162 -9.09 -20.35 16.85
C LYS A 162 -9.04 -20.13 18.35
#